data_AF-A0A3D2F9H4-F1
#
_entry.id   AF-A0A3D2F9H4-F1
#
_cell.length_a   1.000
_cell.length_b   1.000
_cell.length_c   1.000
_cell.angle_alpha   90.00
_cell.angle_beta   90.00
_cell.angle_gamma   90.00
#
_symmetry.space_group_name_H-M   'P 1'
#
loop_
_entity.id
_entity.type
_entity.pdbx_description
1 polymer ?
#
loop_
_entity_poly.entity_id
_entity_poly.type
_entity_poly.pdbx_seq_one_letter_code
_entity_poly.pdbx_strand_id
1 'polypeptide(L)' 'MFAVLKTGGKQYKVQSGDVLRVEKLAAIAGQKIQFNDVLMLGGDTVTVGAPLVAGAGVQAEV' A
#
# COMPACT_ATOMS: atom_id res chain seq x y z
N MET A 1 -11.34 -1.78 -6.86
CA MET A 1 -10.91 -1.61 -5.45
C MET A 1 -9.49 -1.07 -5.44
N PHE A 2 -9.19 -0.08 -4.60
CA PHE A 2 -7.90 0.58 -4.45
C PHE A 2 -7.57 0.78 -2.97
N ALA A 3 -6.31 1.01 -2.65
CA ALA A 3 -5.84 1.38 -1.31
C ALA A 3 -4.99 2.65 -1.37
N VAL A 4 -4.94 3.40 -0.28
CA VAL A 4 -3.94 4.45 -0.07
C VAL A 4 -2.98 3.96 1.00
N LEU A 5 -1.73 3.73 0.63
CA LEU A 5 -0.67 3.27 1.53
C LEU A 5 0.39 4.34 1.73
N LYS A 6 1.08 4.28 2.87
CA LYS A 6 2.20 5.16 3.21
C LYS A 6 3.51 4.38 3.14
N THR A 7 4.48 4.91 2.41
CA THR A 7 5.86 4.40 2.39
C THR A 7 6.84 5.51 2.03
N GLY A 8 8.06 5.46 2.56
CA GLY A 8 9.08 6.49 2.31
C GLY A 8 8.65 7.92 2.68
N GLY A 9 7.74 8.07 3.64
CA GLY A 9 7.17 9.36 4.03
C GLY A 9 6.12 9.94 3.08
N LYS A 10 5.80 9.25 1.98
CA LYS A 10 4.82 9.66 0.96
C LYS A 10 3.59 8.75 1.01
N GLN A 11 2.48 9.21 0.42
CA GLN A 11 1.25 8.43 0.28
C GLN A 11 1.04 8.08 -1.19
N TYR A 12 0.62 6.85 -1.45
CA TYR A 12 0.39 6.32 -2.78
C TYR A 12 -0.98 5.67 -2.86
N LYS A 13 -1.75 6.04 -3.89
CA LYS A 13 -2.97 5.32 -4.26
C LYS A 13 -2.58 4.17 -5.18
N VAL A 14 -3.02 2.95 -4.87
CA VAL A 14 -2.67 1.74 -5.61
C VAL A 14 -3.88 0.86 -5.86
N GLN A 15 -3.84 0.12 -6.95
CA GLN A 15 -4.72 -1.01 -7.25
C GLN A 15 -3.88 -2.21 -7.70
N SER A 16 -4.51 -3.39 -7.78
CA SER A 16 -3.83 -4.60 -8.25
C SER A 16 -3.32 -4.40 -9.69
N GLY A 17 -2.04 -4.70 -9.92
CA GLY A 17 -1.38 -4.57 -11.21
C GLY A 17 -0.70 -3.23 -11.47
N ASP A 18 -0.84 -2.25 -10.56
CA ASP A 18 -0.10 -0.99 -10.68
C ASP A 18 1.41 -1.20 -10.47
N VAL A 19 2.23 -0.48 -11.24
CA VAL A 19 3.67 -0.39 -11.05
C VAL A 19 4.01 0.94 -10.40
N LEU A 20 4.67 0.91 -9.25
CA LEU A 20 5.00 2.09 -8.46
C LEU A 20 6.50 2.29 -8.33
N ARG A 21 6.95 3.54 -8.47
CA ARG A 21 8.29 3.95 -8.05
C ARG A 21 8.21 4.54 -6.65
N VAL A 22 8.91 3.88 -5.73
CA VAL A 22 9.02 4.28 -4.33
C VAL A 22 10.49 4.49 -3.97
N GLU A 23 10.73 5.02 -2.78
CA GLU A 23 12.07 5.13 -2.22
C GLU A 23 12.72 3.75 -2.04
N LYS A 24 14.04 3.72 -1.80
CA LYS A 24 14.79 2.47 -1.63
C LYS A 24 14.21 1.62 -0.50
N LEU A 25 13.81 0.38 -0.83
CA LEU A 25 13.37 -0.63 0.12
C LEU A 25 14.52 -1.59 0.45
N ALA A 26 14.53 -2.11 1.68
CA ALA A 26 15.46 -3.16 2.10
C ALA A 26 14.97 -4.53 1.62
N ALA A 27 14.94 -4.73 0.30
CA ALA A 27 14.45 -5.94 -0.34
C ALA A 27 15.20 -6.22 -1.65
N ILE A 28 15.07 -7.45 -2.14
CA ILE A 28 15.72 -7.94 -3.36
C ILE A 28 14.68 -8.07 -4.48
N ALA A 29 15.08 -7.94 -5.74
CA ALA A 29 14.20 -8.15 -6.89
C ALA A 29 13.53 -9.54 -6.84
N GLY A 30 12.24 -9.60 -7.16
CA GLY A 30 11.38 -10.78 -7.06
C GLY A 30 10.91 -11.11 -5.64
N GLN A 31 11.34 -10.34 -4.62
CA GLN A 31 10.86 -10.52 -3.26
C GLN A 31 9.46 -9.91 -3.10
N LYS A 32 8.58 -10.60 -2.37
CA LYS A 32 7.30 -10.04 -1.95
C LYS A 32 7.46 -9.19 -0.69
N ILE A 33 6.93 -7.98 -0.73
CA ILE A 33 6.84 -7.05 0.40
C ILE A 33 5.37 -6.83 0.76
N GLN A 34 5.10 -6.71 2.05
CA GLN A 34 3.80 -6.29 2.55
C GLN A 34 3.89 -4.90 3.20
N PHE A 35 3.07 -3.97 2.72
CA PHE A 35 2.86 -2.66 3.31
C PHE A 35 1.65 -2.70 4.24
N ASN A 36 1.89 -2.54 5.54
CA ASN A 36 0.85 -2.55 6.57
C ASN A 36 0.30 -1.14 6.88
N ASP A 37 1.02 -0.10 6.47
CA ASP A 37 0.60 1.30 6.67
C ASP A 37 -0.43 1.70 5.62
N VAL A 38 -1.65 1.17 5.76
CA VAL A 38 -2.79 1.49 4.91
C VAL A 38 -3.66 2.55 5.57
N LEU A 39 -3.85 3.67 4.88
CA LEU A 39 -4.59 4.84 5.35
C LEU A 39 -6.06 4.79 4.94
N MET A 40 -6.35 4.20 3.78
CA MET A 40 -7.69 4.15 3.20
C MET A 40 -7.84 2.94 2.28
N LEU A 41 -9.03 2.34 2.26
CA LEU A 41 -9.49 1.39 1.25
C LEU A 41 -10.68 2.00 0.51
N GLY A 42 -10.71 1.90 -0.81
CA GLY A 42 -11.78 2.45 -1.65
C GLY A 42 -12.24 1.48 -2.73
N GLY A 43 -13.51 1.54 -3.05
CA GLY A 43 -14.19 0.64 -3.99
C GLY A 43 -15.68 0.93 -3.92
N ASP A 44 -16.48 -0.12 -3.74
CA ASP A 44 -17.94 0.03 -3.54
C ASP A 44 -18.26 0.70 -2.19
N THR A 45 -17.43 0.44 -1.18
CA THR A 45 -17.44 1.13 0.11
C THR A 45 -16.08 1.78 0.36
N VAL A 46 -16.10 2.94 1.03
CA VAL A 46 -14.88 3.66 1.40
C VAL A 46 -14.65 3.48 2.89
N THR A 47 -13.47 2.98 3.26
CA THR A 47 -13.02 2.84 4.64
C THR A 47 -11.80 3.72 4.84
N VAL A 48 -11.88 4.63 5.82
CA VAL A 48 -10.79 5.56 6.16
C VAL A 48 -10.27 5.21 7.55
N GLY A 49 -8.96 5.04 7.67
CA GLY A 49 -8.31 4.72 8.93
C GLY A 49 -8.12 5.95 9.83
N ALA A 50 -8.02 5.71 11.13
CA ALA A 50 -7.68 6.72 12.13
C ALA A 50 -6.79 6.10 13.22
N PRO A 51 -5.45 6.03 13.06
CA PRO A 51 -4.64 6.57 11.95
C PRO A 51 -4.50 5.65 10.73
N LEU A 52 -4.69 4.34 10.91
CA LEU A 52 -4.57 3.30 9.87
C LEU A 52 -5.84 2.45 9.83
N VAL A 53 -6.06 1.75 8.72
CA VAL A 53 -7.13 0.74 8.60
C VAL A 53 -6.63 -0.55 9.25
N ALA A 54 -7.24 -0.95 10.37
CA ALA A 54 -6.83 -2.14 11.11
C ALA A 54 -6.93 -3.41 10.25
N GLY A 55 -5.87 -4.22 10.24
CA GLY A 55 -5.82 -5.49 9.49
C GLY A 55 -5.67 -5.34 7.98
N ALA A 56 -5.57 -4.12 7.45
CA ALA A 56 -5.34 -3.91 6.02
C ALA A 56 -3.86 -4.07 5.66
N GLY A 57 -3.60 -4.63 4.48
CA GLY A 57 -2.25 -4.78 3.96
C GLY A 57 -2.25 -4.81 2.43
N VAL A 58 -1.22 -4.23 1.84
CA VAL A 58 -0.97 -4.28 0.39
C VAL A 58 0.28 -5.10 0.15
N GLN A 59 0.16 -6.17 -0.64
CA GLN A 59 1.32 -6.95 -1.08
C GLN A 59 1.78 -6.49 -2.46
N ALA A 60 3.10 -6.40 -2.64
CA ALA A 60 3.73 -6.07 -3.90
C ALA A 60 4.98 -6.94 -4.11
N GLU A 61 5.39 -7.10 -5.36
CA GLU A 61 6.67 -7.71 -5.76
C GLU A 61 7.64 -6.61 -6.18
N VAL A 62 8.92 -6.77 -5.81
CA VAL A 62 10.02 -5.81 -6.08
C VAL A 62 10.64 -6.04 -7.45
#